data_AF-A0A452Z9U4-F1
#
_entry.id   AF-A0A452Z9U4-F1
#
_cell.length_a   1.000
_cell.length_b   1.000
_cell.length_c   1.000
_cell.angle_alpha   90.00
_cell.angle_beta   90.00
_cell.angle_gamma   90.00
#
_symmetry.space_group_name_H-M   'P 1'
#
loop_
_entity.id
_entity.type
_entity.pdbx_description
1 polymer ?
#
loop_
_entity_poly.entity_id
_entity_poly.type
_entity_poly.pdbx_seq_one_letter_code
_entity_poly.pdbx_strand_id
1 'polypeptide(L)' 'VFYCGMPTLTNELRYLAKDLLRKTSTQFEFHKENF' A
#
# COMPACT_ATOMS: atom_id res chain seq x y z
N VAL A 1 4.86 3.16 -2.03
CA VAL A 1 3.73 4.00 -1.55
C VAL A 1 3.95 4.29 -0.08
N PHE A 2 4.01 5.56 0.31
CA PHE A 2 4.15 5.99 1.70
C PHE A 2 2.80 6.53 2.20
N TYR A 3 2.35 6.04 3.35
CA TYR A 3 1.14 6.50 4.01
C TYR A 3 1.44 6.76 5.49
N CYS A 4 1.29 8.02 5.91
CA CYS A 4 1.46 8.45 7.30
C CYS A 4 0.13 9.06 7.78
N GLY A 5 -0.74 8.22 8.34
CA GLY A 5 -2.09 8.60 8.78
C GLY A 5 -2.72 7.51 9.63
N MET A 6 -4.06 7.50 9.74
CA MET A 6 -4.78 6.55 10.58
C MET A 6 -4.39 5.09 10.29
N PRO A 7 -3.94 4.31 11.29
CA PRO A 7 -3.48 2.93 11.10
C PRO A 7 -4.49 2.02 10.38
N THR A 8 -5.79 2.30 10.55
CA THR A 8 -6.89 1.59 9.89
C THR A 8 -6.82 1.66 8.36
N LEU A 9 -6.41 2.80 7.79
CA LEU A 9 -6.33 2.99 6.33
C LEU A 9 -5.12 2.28 5.70
N THR A 10 -4.09 1.96 6.50
CA THR A 10 -2.89 1.26 6.03
C THR A 10 -3.22 -0.12 5.45
N ASN A 11 -4.22 -0.81 6.01
CA ASN A 11 -4.62 -2.14 5.55
C ASN A 11 -5.37 -2.09 4.21
N GLU A 12 -6.27 -1.13 4.03
CA GLU A 12 -6.99 -0.93 2.78
C GLU A 12 -6.04 -0.53 1.65
N LEU A 13 -5.12 0.41 1.92
CA LEU A 13 -4.13 0.85 0.94
C LEU A 13 -3.18 -0.27 0.53
N ARG A 14 -2.81 -1.16 1.46
CA ARG A 14 -2.01 -2.36 1.15
C ARG A 14 -2.78 -3.33 0.24
N TYR A 15 -4.07 -3.53 0.48
CA TYR A 15 -4.91 -4.38 -0.37
C TYR A 15 -5.00 -3.81 -1.80
N LEU A 16 -5.29 -2.52 -1.92
CA LEU A 16 -5.37 -1.83 -3.22
C LEU A 16 -4.03 -1.87 -3.98
N ALA A 17 -2.91 -1.66 -3.30
CA ALA A 17 -1.59 -1.76 -3.92
C ALA A 17 -1.31 -3.16 -4.49
N LYS A 18 -1.71 -4.23 -3.79
CA LYS A 18 -1.58 -5.61 -4.29
C LYS A 18 -2.50 -5.90 -5.47
N ASP A 19 -3.72 -5.36 -5.46
CA ASP A 19 -4.67 -5.51 -6.57
C ASP A 19 -4.16 -4.80 -7.84
N LEU A 20 -3.61 -3.58 -7.70
CA LEU A 20 -3.00 -2.83 -8.80
C LEU A 20 -1.77 -3.53 -9.38
N LEU A 21 -0.98 -4.21 -8.55
CA LEU A 21 0.17 -5.00 -8.97
C LEU A 21 -0.22 -6.20 -9.86
N ARG A 22 -1.42 -6.76 -9.67
CA ARG A 22 -1.94 -7.87 -10.49
C ARG A 22 -2.48 -7.40 -11.84
N LYS A 23 -2.91 -6.14 -11.92
CA LYS A 23 -3.55 -5.53 -13.10
C LYS A 23 -2.57 -4.77 -13.99
N THR A 24 -1.40 -4.42 -13.48
CA THR A 24 -0.39 -3.63 -14.20
C THR A 24 0.99 -4.25 -14.03
N SER A 25 1.89 -4.04 -14.99
CA SER A 25 3.30 -4.41 -14.83
C SER A 25 4.08 -3.46 -13.90
N THR A 26 3.39 -2.50 -13.28
CA THR A 26 3.99 -1.50 -12.38
C THR A 26 4.06 -2.05 -10.97
N GLN A 27 5.25 -2.10 -10.38
CA GLN A 27 5.44 -2.58 -9.02
C GLN A 27 5.10 -1.49 -7.98
N PHE A 28 4.33 -1.88 -6.95
CA PHE A 28 3.94 -1.05 -5.82
C PHE A 28 4.49 -1.70 -4.54
N GLU A 29 5.58 -1.15 -4.03
CA GLU A 29 6.16 -1.59 -2.75
C GLU A 29 5.61 -0.74 -1.60
N PHE A 30 5.09 -1.41 -0.57
CA PHE A 30 4.45 -0.77 0.58
C PHE A 30 5.38 -0.86 1.78
N HIS A 31 6.10 0.23 2.06
CA HIS A 31 6.98 0.31 3.22
C HIS A 31 6.14 0.76 4.42
N LYS A 32 5.98 -0.15 5.40
CA LYS A 32 5.40 0.19 6.70
C LYS A 32 6.53 0.79 7.54
N GLU A 33 6.72 2.10 7.46
CA GLU A 33 7.55 2.77 8.46
C GLU A 33 6.72 2.84 9.75
N ASN A 34 7.17 2.12 10.79
CA ASN A 34 6.67 2.31 12.14
C ASN A 34 7.23 3.66 12.64
N PHE A 35 6.56 4.76 12.29
CA PHE A 35 6.69 6.01 13.04
C PHE A 35 5.82 5.91 14.31
#